data_AF-A0A4S4K511-F1
#
_entry.id   AF-A0A4S4K511-F1
#
_cell.length_a   1.000
_cell.length_b   1.000
_cell.length_c   1.000
_cell.angle_alpha   90.00
_cell.angle_beta   90.00
_cell.angle_gamma   90.00
#
_symmetry.space_group_name_H-M   'P 1'
#
loop_
_entity.id
_entity.type
_entity.pdbx_description
1 polymer ?
#
loop_
_entity_poly.entity_id
_entity_poly.type
_entity_poly.pdbx_seq_one_letter_code
_entity_poly.pdbx_strand_id
1 'polypeptide(L)'
;MSSPSIKADTITKFTGSNYAEWNISFKSACRIAQCWGVVAGTTTKPATGAAEISAWETKNDQGLGFLGVSLAPHLALRFLKDDNKTLAEVYALVKADYKKPNALGAFNIFEKFYAGPKLQANKPLCAQIDKLLALKQDAVNAGVTISDQYEAFALLRVTLPEYSNAITLVLQSKDITTITGKQIIDTLL
;
A
#
# COMPACT_ATOMS: atom_id res chain seq x y z
N MET A 1 -32.94 -20.40 -0.46
CA MET A 1 -32.83 -18.93 -0.38
C MET A 1 -31.97 -18.49 -1.55
N SER A 2 -32.48 -17.63 -2.44
CA SER A 2 -31.72 -17.15 -3.59
C SER A 2 -30.55 -16.28 -3.12
N SER A 3 -29.35 -16.51 -3.65
CA SER A 3 -28.19 -15.65 -3.37
C SER A 3 -28.52 -14.20 -3.72
N PRO A 4 -28.17 -13.22 -2.87
CA PRO A 4 -28.39 -11.81 -3.19
C PRO A 4 -27.71 -11.45 -4.51
N SER A 5 -28.49 -10.92 -5.45
CA SER A 5 -28.02 -10.55 -6.79
C SER A 5 -27.36 -9.17 -6.72
N ILE A 6 -26.07 -9.11 -7.05
CA ILE A 6 -25.32 -7.86 -7.20
C ILE A 6 -25.24 -7.57 -8.70
N LYS A 7 -25.73 -6.41 -9.12
CA LYS A 7 -25.56 -6.00 -10.51
C LYS A 7 -24.10 -5.63 -10.76
N ALA A 8 -23.53 -6.12 -11.86
CA ALA A 8 -22.12 -5.96 -12.18
C ALA A 8 -21.68 -4.48 -12.30
N ASP A 9 -22.60 -3.59 -12.65
CA ASP A 9 -22.41 -2.13 -12.76
C ASP A 9 -22.24 -1.42 -11.40
N THR A 10 -22.58 -2.07 -10.29
CA THR A 10 -22.37 -1.52 -8.93
C THR A 10 -20.95 -1.71 -8.40
N ILE A 11 -20.15 -2.55 -9.05
CA ILE A 11 -18.75 -2.77 -8.67
C ILE A 11 -17.89 -1.73 -9.40
N THR A 12 -17.16 -0.93 -8.64
CA THR A 12 -16.23 0.07 -9.18
C THR A 12 -15.30 -0.61 -10.18
N LYS A 13 -15.12 -0.02 -11.36
CA LYS A 13 -14.19 -0.55 -12.36
C LYS A 13 -12.75 -0.25 -11.93
N PHE A 14 -11.91 -1.27 -11.86
CA PHE A 14 -10.48 -1.12 -11.63
C PHE A 14 -9.78 -0.67 -12.91
N THR A 15 -9.12 0.48 -12.84
CA THR A 15 -8.39 1.08 -13.97
C THR A 15 -6.88 0.90 -13.85
N GLY A 16 -6.38 0.30 -12.78
CA GLY A 16 -4.95 0.22 -12.46
C GLY A 16 -4.44 1.40 -11.61
N SER A 17 -5.21 2.49 -11.49
CA SER A 17 -4.83 3.67 -10.69
C SER A 17 -5.69 3.90 -9.44
N ASN A 18 -6.87 3.27 -9.37
CA ASN A 18 -7.85 3.46 -8.30
C ASN A 18 -7.93 2.27 -7.33
N TYR A 19 -6.80 1.60 -7.04
CA TYR A 19 -6.80 0.34 -6.28
C TYR A 19 -7.51 0.44 -4.94
N ALA A 20 -7.30 1.52 -4.17
CA ALA A 20 -7.90 1.66 -2.84
C ALA A 20 -9.43 1.66 -2.90
N GLU A 21 -10.00 2.45 -3.81
CA GLU A 21 -11.44 2.56 -4.02
C GLU A 21 -12.02 1.26 -4.58
N TRP A 22 -11.40 0.73 -5.64
CA TRP A 22 -11.78 -0.55 -6.23
C TRP A 22 -11.78 -1.67 -5.20
N ASN A 23 -10.73 -1.76 -4.38
CA ASN A 23 -10.56 -2.82 -3.40
C ASN A 23 -11.67 -2.78 -2.32
N ILE A 24 -12.09 -1.58 -1.90
CA ILE A 24 -13.22 -1.42 -0.98
C ILE A 24 -14.53 -1.91 -1.64
N SER A 25 -14.77 -1.49 -2.89
CA SER A 25 -15.96 -1.88 -3.66
C SER A 25 -16.01 -3.40 -3.89
N PHE A 26 -14.92 -3.98 -4.40
CA PHE A 26 -14.78 -5.41 -4.65
C PHE A 26 -14.94 -6.25 -3.37
N LYS A 27 -14.27 -5.86 -2.28
CA LYS A 27 -14.42 -6.53 -0.98
C LYS A 27 -15.87 -6.50 -0.48
N SER A 28 -16.58 -5.40 -0.71
CA SER A 28 -17.98 -5.26 -0.30
C SER A 28 -18.89 -6.16 -1.13
N ALA A 29 -18.67 -6.23 -2.44
CA ALA A 29 -19.38 -7.15 -3.32
C ALA A 29 -19.16 -8.62 -2.91
N CYS A 30 -17.90 -9.02 -2.64
CA CYS A 30 -17.58 -10.37 -2.17
C CYS A 30 -18.22 -10.72 -0.82
N ARG A 31 -18.43 -9.74 0.07
CA ARG A 31 -19.11 -9.96 1.36
C ARG A 31 -20.60 -10.19 1.17
N ILE A 32 -21.27 -9.39 0.33
CA ILE A 32 -22.68 -9.57 0.01
C ILE A 32 -22.89 -10.95 -0.64
N ALA A 33 -22.01 -11.34 -1.55
CA ALA A 33 -22.06 -12.64 -2.21
C ALA A 33 -21.45 -13.82 -1.41
N GLN A 34 -21.02 -13.57 -0.17
CA GLN A 34 -20.45 -14.59 0.72
C GLN A 34 -19.23 -15.36 0.16
N CYS A 35 -18.49 -14.78 -0.78
CA CYS A 35 -17.26 -15.35 -1.34
C CYS A 35 -15.97 -14.73 -0.76
N TRP A 36 -16.07 -13.68 0.07
CA TRP A 36 -14.90 -13.05 0.69
C TRP A 36 -14.04 -14.03 1.51
N GLY A 37 -14.65 -15.05 2.12
CA GLY A 37 -13.92 -16.08 2.86
C GLY A 37 -12.91 -16.85 2.02
N VAL A 38 -13.19 -17.02 0.72
CA VAL A 38 -12.24 -17.61 -0.25
C VAL A 38 -11.05 -16.66 -0.46
N VAL A 39 -11.32 -15.38 -0.74
CA VAL A 39 -10.28 -14.34 -0.90
C VAL A 39 -9.39 -14.22 0.34
N ALA A 40 -9.99 -14.25 1.53
CA ALA A 40 -9.28 -14.10 2.80
C ALA A 40 -8.55 -15.38 3.24
N GLY A 41 -8.75 -16.51 2.56
CA GLY A 41 -8.20 -17.81 2.94
C GLY A 41 -8.85 -18.44 4.18
N THR A 42 -9.89 -17.82 4.74
CA THR A 42 -10.64 -18.37 5.88
C THR A 42 -11.62 -19.48 5.46
N THR A 43 -11.87 -19.62 4.15
CA THR A 43 -12.68 -20.67 3.56
C THR A 43 -11.84 -21.41 2.53
N THR A 44 -11.15 -22.47 2.98
CA THR A 44 -10.29 -23.30 2.13
C THR A 44 -11.10 -24.35 1.38
N LYS A 45 -10.57 -24.82 0.25
CA LYS A 45 -11.18 -25.92 -0.51
C LYS A 45 -11.15 -27.19 0.34
N PRO A 46 -12.31 -27.85 0.59
CA PRO A 46 -12.35 -29.12 1.32
C PRO A 46 -11.59 -30.22 0.56
N ALA A 47 -10.97 -31.15 1.30
CA ALA A 47 -10.26 -32.29 0.70
C ALA A 47 -11.20 -33.43 0.27
N THR A 48 -12.36 -33.53 0.91
CA THR A 48 -13.37 -34.59 0.70
C THR A 48 -14.77 -34.01 0.83
N GLY A 49 -15.76 -34.72 0.30
CA GLY A 49 -17.16 -34.29 0.32
C GLY A 49 -17.52 -33.54 -0.96
N ALA A 50 -18.20 -34.23 -1.88
CA ALA A 50 -18.51 -33.67 -3.20
C ALA A 50 -19.42 -32.42 -3.11
N ALA A 51 -20.34 -32.40 -2.14
CA ALA A 51 -21.23 -31.26 -1.93
C ALA A 51 -20.48 -30.03 -1.39
N GLU A 52 -19.56 -30.23 -0.46
CA GLU A 52 -18.75 -29.18 0.14
C GLU A 52 -17.72 -28.63 -0.85
N ILE A 53 -17.11 -29.50 -1.64
CA ILE A 53 -16.22 -29.11 -2.74
C ILE A 53 -16.99 -28.27 -3.76
N SER A 54 -18.16 -28.74 -4.22
CA SER A 54 -18.99 -28.00 -5.18
C SER A 54 -19.47 -26.66 -4.64
N ALA A 55 -19.83 -26.58 -3.35
CA ALA A 55 -20.21 -25.33 -2.70
C ALA A 55 -19.04 -24.34 -2.60
N TRP A 56 -17.82 -24.82 -2.39
CA TRP A 56 -16.62 -23.99 -2.41
C TRP A 56 -16.31 -23.50 -3.83
N GLU A 57 -16.34 -24.39 -4.82
CA GLU A 57 -16.09 -24.08 -6.24
C GLU A 57 -17.08 -23.02 -6.75
N THR A 58 -18.35 -23.16 -6.38
CA THR A 58 -19.38 -22.16 -6.71
C THR A 58 -19.03 -20.77 -6.18
N LYS A 59 -18.53 -20.66 -4.93
CA LYS A 59 -18.12 -19.36 -4.35
C LYS A 59 -16.85 -18.82 -4.98
N ASN A 60 -15.90 -19.69 -5.29
CA ASN A 60 -14.68 -19.33 -6.00
C ASN A 60 -15.01 -18.73 -7.38
N ASP A 61 -15.82 -19.42 -8.15
CA ASP A 61 -16.19 -19.03 -9.52
C ASP A 61 -17.04 -17.78 -9.54
N GLN A 62 -17.98 -17.64 -8.60
CA GLN A 62 -18.76 -16.41 -8.44
C GLN A 62 -17.85 -15.21 -8.15
N GLY A 63 -16.85 -15.37 -7.28
CA GLY A 63 -15.89 -14.31 -7.02
C GLY A 63 -14.95 -14.02 -8.19
N LEU A 64 -14.54 -15.03 -8.96
CA LEU A 64 -13.79 -14.84 -10.21
C LEU A 64 -14.61 -14.04 -11.23
N GLY A 65 -15.91 -14.32 -11.34
CA GLY A 65 -16.85 -13.54 -12.13
C GLY A 65 -16.89 -12.07 -11.71
N PHE A 66 -17.03 -11.80 -10.41
CA PHE A 66 -16.98 -10.43 -9.89
C PHE A 66 -15.65 -9.74 -10.15
N LEU A 67 -14.54 -10.47 -9.98
CA LEU A 67 -13.20 -9.95 -10.25
C LEU A 67 -13.11 -9.56 -11.72
N GLY A 68 -13.49 -10.45 -12.64
CA GLY A 68 -13.47 -10.20 -14.08
C GLY A 68 -14.29 -8.99 -14.51
N VAL A 69 -15.54 -8.85 -14.05
CA VAL A 69 -16.36 -7.68 -14.40
C VAL A 69 -15.83 -6.39 -13.78
N SER A 70 -15.15 -6.47 -12.63
CA SER A 70 -14.56 -5.31 -11.99
C SER A 70 -13.25 -4.85 -12.65
N LEU A 71 -12.51 -5.71 -13.36
CA LEU A 71 -11.23 -5.36 -13.98
C LEU A 71 -11.40 -4.70 -15.36
N ALA A 72 -10.64 -3.63 -15.66
CA ALA A 72 -10.52 -3.13 -17.05
C ALA A 72 -10.06 -4.26 -18.00
N PRO A 73 -10.48 -4.26 -19.29
CA PRO A 73 -10.22 -5.40 -20.19
C PRO A 73 -8.77 -5.86 -20.26
N HIS A 74 -7.82 -4.93 -20.33
CA HIS A 74 -6.39 -5.26 -20.36
C HIS A 74 -5.87 -5.89 -19.06
N LEU A 75 -6.46 -5.53 -17.91
CA LEU A 75 -6.14 -6.15 -16.61
C LEU A 75 -6.78 -7.52 -16.48
N ALA A 76 -8.03 -7.67 -16.94
CA ALA A 76 -8.69 -8.98 -16.99
C ALA A 76 -7.89 -9.96 -17.85
N LEU A 77 -7.46 -9.56 -19.04
CA LEU A 77 -6.57 -10.36 -19.90
C LEU A 77 -5.24 -10.72 -19.22
N ARG A 78 -4.69 -9.82 -18.39
CA ARG A 78 -3.44 -10.10 -17.67
C ARG A 78 -3.65 -11.11 -16.53
N PHE A 79 -4.67 -10.91 -15.71
CA PHE A 79 -4.83 -11.62 -14.43
C PHE A 79 -5.69 -12.88 -14.53
N LEU A 80 -6.63 -12.95 -15.49
CA LEU A 80 -7.59 -14.04 -15.66
C LEU A 80 -7.31 -14.92 -16.89
N LYS A 81 -6.12 -14.82 -17.50
CA LYS A 81 -5.74 -15.69 -18.63
C LYS A 81 -5.55 -17.17 -18.26
N ASP A 82 -5.45 -17.47 -16.98
CA ASP A 82 -5.16 -18.81 -16.46
C ASP A 82 -6.35 -19.28 -15.65
N ASP A 83 -7.20 -20.09 -16.28
CA ASP A 83 -8.45 -20.60 -15.71
C ASP A 83 -8.24 -21.55 -14.52
N ASN A 84 -7.01 -21.99 -14.27
CA ASN A 84 -6.70 -22.86 -13.13
C ASN A 84 -6.47 -22.08 -11.83
N LYS A 85 -6.36 -20.75 -11.89
CA LYS A 85 -6.16 -19.92 -10.68
C LYS A 85 -7.45 -19.70 -9.93
N THR A 86 -7.38 -19.88 -8.63
CA THR A 86 -8.45 -19.55 -7.70
C THR A 86 -8.61 -18.04 -7.57
N LEU A 87 -9.79 -17.62 -7.14
CA LEU A 87 -10.09 -16.23 -6.78
C LEU A 87 -9.04 -15.62 -5.84
N ALA A 88 -8.61 -16.38 -4.84
CA ALA A 88 -7.64 -15.94 -3.85
C ALA A 88 -6.27 -15.66 -4.48
N GLU A 89 -5.82 -16.54 -5.38
CA GLU A 89 -4.56 -16.39 -6.10
C GLU A 89 -4.60 -15.18 -7.05
N VAL A 90 -5.67 -15.04 -7.85
CA VAL A 90 -5.78 -13.89 -8.76
C VAL A 90 -5.85 -12.58 -7.99
N TYR A 91 -6.66 -12.50 -6.92
CA TYR A 91 -6.72 -11.30 -6.08
C TYR A 91 -5.37 -10.98 -5.43
N ALA A 92 -4.61 -11.99 -4.98
CA ALA A 92 -3.28 -11.80 -4.43
C ALA A 92 -2.31 -11.18 -5.46
N LEU A 93 -2.39 -11.59 -6.74
CA LEU A 93 -1.60 -10.98 -7.82
C LEU A 93 -1.97 -9.52 -8.05
N VAL A 94 -3.27 -9.20 -8.15
CA VAL A 94 -3.73 -7.81 -8.30
C VAL A 94 -3.27 -6.95 -7.12
N LYS A 95 -3.38 -7.49 -5.90
CA LYS A 95 -2.93 -6.82 -4.68
C LYS A 95 -1.41 -6.63 -4.67
N ALA A 96 -0.62 -7.60 -5.10
CA ALA A 96 0.84 -7.46 -5.16
C ALA A 96 1.26 -6.34 -6.12
N ASP A 97 0.61 -6.27 -7.28
CA ASP A 97 0.94 -5.31 -8.34
C ASP A 97 0.44 -3.89 -8.04
N TYR A 98 -0.70 -3.74 -7.34
CA TYR A 98 -1.41 -2.46 -7.26
C TYR A 98 -1.75 -1.97 -5.85
N LYS A 99 -1.51 -2.75 -4.79
CA LYS A 99 -1.60 -2.23 -3.42
C LYS A 99 -0.53 -1.17 -3.17
N LYS A 100 0.61 -1.27 -3.87
CA LYS A 100 1.60 -0.20 -3.90
C LYS A 100 1.06 0.91 -4.81
N PRO A 101 1.18 2.18 -4.41
CA PRO A 101 0.88 3.28 -5.30
C PRO A 101 1.70 3.14 -6.60
N ASN A 102 1.11 3.52 -7.73
CA ASN A 102 1.83 3.60 -9.00
C ASN A 102 3.02 4.59 -8.89
N ALA A 103 3.89 4.66 -9.90
CA ALA A 103 5.10 5.48 -9.84
C ALA A 103 4.83 6.96 -9.45
N LEU A 104 3.75 7.56 -9.95
CA LEU A 104 3.34 8.92 -9.58
C LEU A 104 2.92 9.02 -8.11
N GLY A 105 2.13 8.06 -7.62
CA GLY A 105 1.72 8.03 -6.22
C GLY A 105 2.90 7.78 -5.27
N ALA A 106 3.83 6.89 -5.63
CA ALA A 106 5.05 6.65 -4.89
C ALA A 106 5.95 7.91 -4.85
N PHE A 107 6.09 8.59 -6.00
CA PHE A 107 6.80 9.86 -6.10
C PHE A 107 6.17 10.95 -5.22
N ASN A 108 4.84 11.13 -5.25
CA ASN A 108 4.16 12.12 -4.42
C ASN A 108 4.32 11.84 -2.91
N ILE A 109 4.37 10.56 -2.50
CA ILE A 109 4.62 10.19 -1.10
C ILE A 109 6.08 10.48 -0.73
N PHE A 110 7.02 10.14 -1.60
CA PHE A 110 8.43 10.51 -1.44
C PHE A 110 8.61 12.02 -1.34
N GLU A 111 7.96 12.80 -2.21
CA GLU A 111 8.03 14.26 -2.20
C GLU A 111 7.52 14.83 -0.88
N LYS A 112 6.41 14.31 -0.33
CA LYS A 112 5.91 14.71 0.99
C LYS A 112 6.91 14.46 2.11
N PHE A 113 7.58 13.31 2.09
CA PHE A 113 8.66 13.00 3.04
C PHE A 113 9.84 13.95 2.86
N TYR A 114 10.37 14.05 1.63
CA TYR A 114 11.59 14.80 1.35
C TYR A 114 11.41 16.31 1.53
N ALA A 115 10.26 16.85 1.15
CA ALA A 115 9.93 18.26 1.36
C ALA A 115 9.68 18.53 2.84
N GLY A 116 8.83 17.72 3.48
CA GLY A 116 8.47 17.75 4.91
C GLY A 116 7.96 19.09 5.43
N PRO A 117 7.14 19.13 6.49
CA PRO A 117 6.88 20.39 7.18
C PRO A 117 8.19 20.84 7.86
N LYS A 118 8.56 22.12 7.67
CA LYS A 118 9.63 22.73 8.49
C LYS A 118 9.29 22.54 9.97
N LEU A 119 10.29 22.17 10.76
CA LEU A 119 10.16 22.10 12.21
C LEU A 119 9.73 23.48 12.73
N GLN A 120 8.94 23.49 13.80
CA GLN A 120 8.40 24.70 14.41
C GLN A 120 8.86 24.76 15.86
N ALA A 121 9.48 25.88 16.25
CA ALA A 121 10.06 26.07 17.58
C ALA A 121 9.01 26.02 18.71
N ASN A 122 7.76 26.37 18.39
CA ASN A 122 6.65 26.38 19.35
C ASN A 122 5.94 25.02 19.50
N LYS A 123 6.48 23.94 18.91
CA LYS A 123 5.90 22.60 18.98
C LYS A 123 6.93 21.59 19.49
N PRO A 124 6.51 20.52 20.17
CA PRO A 124 7.43 19.47 20.62
C PRO A 124 8.22 18.87 19.46
N LEU A 125 9.56 18.86 19.55
CA LEU A 125 10.44 18.37 18.48
C LEU A 125 10.25 16.87 18.21
N CYS A 126 10.18 16.03 19.25
CA CYS A 126 9.96 14.59 19.09
C CYS A 126 8.72 14.28 18.25
N ALA A 127 7.58 14.90 18.59
CA ALA A 127 6.33 14.69 17.85
C ALA A 127 6.38 15.18 16.39
N GLN A 128 7.26 16.13 16.07
CA GLN A 128 7.48 16.59 14.70
C GLN A 128 8.41 15.64 13.93
N ILE A 129 9.46 15.14 14.57
CA ILE A 129 10.36 14.12 14.01
C ILE A 129 9.60 12.82 13.75
N ASP A 130 8.77 12.36 14.70
CA ASP A 130 7.94 11.16 14.55
C ASP A 130 7.02 11.24 13.33
N LYS A 131 6.44 12.42 13.07
CA LYS A 131 5.63 12.65 11.86
C LYS A 131 6.44 12.54 10.57
N LEU A 132 7.67 13.04 10.57
CA LEU A 132 8.57 12.91 9.42
C LEU A 132 8.98 11.45 9.20
N LEU A 133 9.29 10.72 10.28
CA LEU A 133 9.62 9.29 10.20
C LEU A 133 8.43 8.43 9.78
N ALA A 134 7.21 8.81 10.14
CA ALA A 134 6.00 8.18 9.60
C ALA A 134 5.88 8.38 8.07
N LEU A 135 6.16 9.58 7.56
CA LEU A 135 6.19 9.85 6.12
C LEU A 135 7.29 9.04 5.39
N LYS A 136 8.46 8.87 6.02
CA LYS A 136 9.52 7.96 5.53
C LYS A 136 8.97 6.54 5.38
N GLN A 137 8.29 6.04 6.43
CA GLN A 137 7.74 4.70 6.41
C GLN A 137 6.66 4.53 5.35
N ASP A 138 5.82 5.55 5.11
CA ASP A 138 4.85 5.55 4.01
C ASP A 138 5.52 5.44 2.64
N ALA A 139 6.65 6.14 2.43
CA ALA A 139 7.42 6.05 1.18
C ALA A 139 8.05 4.66 1.00
N VAL A 140 8.60 4.07 2.08
CA VAL A 140 9.13 2.69 2.06
C VAL A 140 8.01 1.69 1.74
N ASN A 141 6.84 1.84 2.36
CA ASN A 141 5.66 1.02 2.09
C ASN A 141 5.16 1.18 0.64
N ALA A 142 5.36 2.36 0.04
CA ALA A 142 5.09 2.65 -1.36
C ALA A 142 6.10 2.02 -2.33
N GLY A 143 7.18 1.40 -1.82
CA GLY A 143 8.24 0.77 -2.61
C GLY A 143 9.44 1.66 -2.92
N VAL A 144 9.54 2.84 -2.28
CA VAL A 144 10.69 3.73 -2.43
C VAL A 144 11.82 3.26 -1.52
N THR A 145 13.05 3.22 -2.05
CA THR A 145 14.24 2.94 -1.24
C THR A 145 14.80 4.25 -0.70
N ILE A 146 14.89 4.38 0.63
CA ILE A 146 15.45 5.55 1.32
C ILE A 146 16.65 5.07 2.13
N SER A 147 17.86 5.50 1.76
CA SER A 147 19.07 5.24 2.54
C SER A 147 19.17 6.18 3.74
N ASP A 148 20.01 5.82 4.71
CA ASP A 148 20.28 6.65 5.89
C ASP A 148 20.79 8.06 5.52
N GLN A 149 21.53 8.17 4.41
CA GLN A 149 22.01 9.44 3.88
C GLN A 149 20.85 10.33 3.40
N TYR A 150 19.89 9.79 2.64
CA TYR A 150 18.74 10.55 2.17
C TYR A 150 17.77 10.90 3.30
N GLU A 151 17.69 10.06 4.33
CA GLU A 151 16.99 10.40 5.57
C GLU A 151 17.65 11.60 6.28
N ALA A 152 18.98 11.59 6.41
CA ALA A 152 19.73 12.71 6.97
C ALA A 152 19.47 14.00 6.18
N PHE A 153 19.47 13.95 4.84
CA PHE A 153 19.18 15.12 4.00
C PHE A 153 17.76 15.64 4.17
N ALA A 154 16.76 14.77 4.29
CA ALA A 154 15.39 15.18 4.56
C ALA A 154 15.27 15.88 5.92
N LEU A 155 15.90 15.34 6.97
CA LEU A 155 15.95 15.95 8.31
C LEU A 155 16.63 17.31 8.30
N LEU A 156 17.79 17.42 7.65
CA LEU A 156 18.52 18.68 7.47
C LEU A 156 17.67 19.72 6.74
N ARG A 157 16.94 19.30 5.69
CA ARG A 157 16.06 20.19 4.93
C ARG A 157 14.94 20.76 5.79
N VAL A 158 14.38 20.00 6.72
CA VAL A 158 13.25 20.50 7.55
C VAL A 158 13.69 21.27 8.80
N THR A 159 14.99 21.27 9.11
CA THR A 159 15.48 21.84 10.37
C THR A 159 15.30 23.36 10.46
N LEU A 160 15.08 23.85 11.68
CA LEU A 160 14.99 25.27 12.02
C LEU A 160 16.36 25.97 11.98
N PRO A 161 16.41 27.27 11.65
CA PRO A 161 17.65 28.06 11.65
C PRO A 161 18.40 28.06 12.99
N GLU A 162 17.70 27.91 14.12
CA GLU A 162 18.31 27.91 15.47
C GLU A 162 19.30 26.75 15.69
N TYR A 163 19.15 25.63 14.96
CA TYR A 163 20.09 24.50 15.02
C TYR A 163 21.22 24.59 13.99
N SER A 164 21.31 25.69 13.22
CA SER A 164 22.24 25.81 12.09
C SER A 164 23.71 25.62 12.50
N ASN A 165 24.12 26.12 13.66
CA ASN A 165 25.50 25.95 14.15
C ASN A 165 25.79 24.48 14.52
N ALA A 166 24.89 23.84 15.26
CA ALA A 166 25.04 22.44 15.67
C ALA A 166 25.08 21.51 14.44
N ILE A 167 24.18 21.74 13.48
CA ILE A 167 24.17 21.02 12.20
C ILE A 167 25.46 21.22 11.42
N THR A 168 25.94 22.46 11.32
CA THR A 168 27.18 22.75 10.57
C THR A 168 28.36 21.97 11.13
N LEU A 169 28.43 21.85 12.46
CA LEU A 169 29.49 21.11 13.14
C LEU A 169 29.40 19.60 12.89
N VAL A 170 28.18 19.04 12.88
CA VAL A 170 27.95 17.64 12.48
C VAL A 170 28.37 17.40 11.03
N LEU A 171 27.98 18.29 10.11
CA LEU A 171 28.31 18.18 8.68
C LEU A 171 29.82 18.30 8.42
N GLN A 172 30.53 19.15 9.16
CA GLN A 172 31.98 19.30 9.03
C GLN A 172 32.77 18.12 9.62
N SER A 173 32.20 17.41 10.60
CA SER A 173 32.88 16.32 11.30
C SER A 173 32.70 14.94 10.66
N LYS A 174 31.91 14.83 9.57
CA LYS A 174 31.53 13.56 8.96
C LYS A 174 31.75 13.56 7.46
N ASP A 175 32.12 12.40 6.95
CA ASP A 175 32.07 12.16 5.51
C ASP A 175 30.61 11.97 5.08
N ILE A 176 30.26 12.53 3.91
CA ILE A 176 28.92 12.46 3.33
C ILE A 176 28.43 11.02 3.15
N THR A 177 29.31 10.03 2.95
CA THR A 177 28.94 8.62 2.78
C THR A 177 28.57 7.93 4.10
N THR A 178 28.83 8.57 5.25
CA THR A 178 28.65 7.99 6.59
C THR A 178 27.57 8.69 7.43
N ILE A 179 26.96 9.73 6.87
CA ILE A 179 25.91 10.49 7.56
C ILE A 179 24.62 9.69 7.67
N THR A 180 23.99 9.74 8.84
CA THR A 180 22.75 9.01 9.15
C THR A 180 21.69 9.92 9.74
N GLY A 181 20.42 9.58 9.52
CA GLY A 181 19.30 10.30 10.13
C GLY A 181 19.36 10.31 11.66
N LYS A 182 19.80 9.21 12.28
CA LYS A 182 19.98 9.10 13.73
C LYS A 182 20.89 10.19 14.29
N GLN A 183 22.03 10.45 13.66
CA GLN A 183 22.96 11.48 14.13
C GLN A 183 22.33 12.87 14.09
N ILE A 184 21.52 13.15 13.07
CA ILE A 184 20.80 14.44 12.98
C ILE A 184 19.75 14.52 14.09
N ILE A 185 18.98 13.46 14.32
CA ILE A 185 17.99 13.41 15.41
C ILE A 185 18.66 13.61 16.78
N ASP A 186 19.76 12.92 17.06
CA ASP A 186 20.53 13.04 18.30
C ASP A 186 21.12 14.45 18.50
N THR A 187 21.24 15.25 17.44
CA THR A 187 21.70 16.65 17.51
C THR A 187 20.55 17.63 17.75
N LEU A 188 19.32 17.24 17.40
CA LEU A 188 18.12 18.06 17.56
C LEU A 188 17.43 17.90 18.91
N LEU A 189 17.69 16.81 19.63
CA LEU A 189 17.10 16.45 20.92
C LEU A 189 18.11 16.58 22.05
#